data_AF-F3G882-F1
#
_entry.id   AF-F3G882-F1
#
_cell.length_a   1.000
_cell.length_b   1.000
_cell.length_c   1.000
_cell.angle_alpha   90.00
_cell.angle_beta   90.00
_cell.angle_gamma   90.00
#
_symmetry.space_group_name_H-M   'P 1'
#
loop_
_entity.id
_entity.type
_entity.pdbx_description
1 polymer ?
#
loop_
_entity_poly.entity_id
_entity_poly.type
_entity_poly.pdbx_seq_one_letter_code
_entity_poly.pdbx_strand_id
1 'polypeptide(L)'
;MSDMICRKTMMRCMTPGMCSPHGGCQDSEVSRLRVELAGLKTGYEAYERVNAELRAECEALREIMSLVTSEIPHSKSVRPGDAPGHCHSVPGVWDQGNGAKAGKECAWCKVWNAAIAMSKDQSHD
;
A
#
# COMPACT_ATOMS: atom_id res chain seq x y z
N MET A 1 27.65 9.46 57.64
CA MET A 1 26.55 9.41 56.66
C MET A 1 26.52 8.01 56.08
N SER A 2 25.55 7.19 56.45
CA SER A 2 25.49 5.78 56.05
C SER A 2 25.16 5.66 54.56
N ASP A 3 25.96 4.88 53.84
CA ASP A 3 25.72 4.56 52.43
C ASP A 3 24.45 3.74 52.28
N MET A 4 23.41 4.31 51.64
CA MET A 4 22.19 3.54 51.37
C MET A 4 22.37 2.69 50.10
N ILE A 5 22.22 1.39 50.26
CA ILE A 5 22.31 0.39 49.19
C ILE A 5 20.94 0.27 48.50
N CYS A 6 20.93 0.30 47.17
CA CYS A 6 19.71 0.07 46.38
C CYS A 6 19.26 -1.39 46.54
N ARG A 7 18.02 -1.62 47.00
CA ARG A 7 17.49 -2.96 47.26
C ARG A 7 17.32 -3.83 45.99
N LYS A 8 17.25 -3.20 44.79
CA LYS A 8 17.11 -3.90 43.50
C LYS A 8 18.45 -4.33 42.89
N THR A 9 19.50 -3.54 43.06
CA THR A 9 20.81 -3.78 42.43
C THR A 9 21.89 -4.17 43.43
N MET A 10 21.64 -4.02 44.73
CA MET A 10 22.62 -4.20 45.82
C MET A 10 23.88 -3.33 45.67
N MET A 11 23.80 -2.23 44.90
CA MET A 11 24.89 -1.26 44.70
C MET A 11 24.63 0.07 45.41
N ARG A 12 25.69 0.85 45.67
CA ARG A 12 25.64 2.18 46.29
C ARG A 12 24.82 3.15 45.42
N CYS A 13 23.78 3.76 45.97
CA CYS A 13 22.89 4.67 45.23
C CYS A 13 23.30 6.13 45.45
N MET A 14 23.47 6.91 44.37
CA MET A 14 23.83 8.33 44.44
C MET A 14 22.69 9.26 44.87
N THR A 15 21.44 8.76 44.85
CA THR A 15 20.24 9.49 45.32
C THR A 15 19.52 8.70 46.42
N PRO A 16 20.17 8.50 47.58
CA PRO A 16 19.63 7.66 48.63
C PRO A 16 18.43 8.37 49.28
N GLY A 17 17.22 7.82 49.05
CA GLY A 17 15.95 8.41 49.50
C GLY A 17 14.97 8.79 48.38
N MET A 18 15.41 8.89 47.12
CA MET A 18 14.51 9.02 45.96
C MET A 18 13.92 7.67 45.51
N CYS A 19 14.41 6.58 46.08
CA CYS A 19 13.81 5.26 45.97
C CYS A 19 12.62 5.22 46.94
N SER A 20 11.40 5.33 46.41
CA SER A 20 10.18 5.19 47.22
C SER A 20 10.16 3.80 47.90
N PRO A 21 9.63 3.68 49.14
CA PRO A 21 9.38 2.39 49.80
C PRO A 21 8.56 1.42 48.93
N HIS A 22 7.84 1.95 47.95
CA HIS A 22 7.02 1.23 46.97
C HIS A 22 7.36 1.57 45.51
N GLY A 23 8.49 2.25 45.25
CA GLY A 23 8.85 2.74 43.92
C GLY A 23 10.36 2.88 43.76
N GLY A 24 11.00 1.77 43.38
CA GLY A 24 12.43 1.70 43.11
C GLY A 24 12.86 2.55 41.90
N CYS A 25 14.18 2.64 41.69
CA CYS A 25 14.78 3.26 40.50
C CYS A 25 14.06 2.78 39.24
N GLN A 26 13.54 3.71 38.43
CA GLN A 26 12.96 3.35 37.15
C GLN A 26 14.00 2.58 36.34
N ASP A 27 13.60 1.40 35.89
CA ASP A 27 14.44 0.59 35.04
C ASP A 27 14.57 1.31 33.69
N SER A 28 15.75 1.88 33.44
CA SER A 28 16.01 2.71 32.25
C SER A 28 15.71 1.96 30.96
N GLU A 29 15.89 0.64 30.97
CA GLU A 29 15.56 -0.21 29.83
C GLU A 29 14.05 -0.35 29.65
N VAL A 30 13.29 -0.56 30.73
CA VAL A 30 11.81 -0.61 30.66
C VAL A 30 11.24 0.74 30.21
N SER A 31 11.77 1.85 30.69
CA SER A 31 11.34 3.19 30.24
C SER A 31 11.66 3.40 28.76
N ARG A 32 12.84 2.99 28.28
CA ARG A 32 13.21 3.04 26.87
C ARG A 32 12.28 2.19 26.00
N LEU A 33 12.04 0.95 26.40
CA LEU A 33 11.17 0.01 25.69
C LEU A 33 9.71 0.50 25.65
N ARG A 34 9.23 1.19 26.68
CA ARG A 34 7.89 1.79 26.67
C ARG A 34 7.77 2.90 25.63
N VAL A 35 8.79 3.74 25.49
CA VAL A 35 8.84 4.78 24.46
C VAL A 35 8.89 4.15 23.06
N GLU A 36 9.72 3.13 22.88
CA GLU A 36 9.84 2.39 21.62
C GLU A 36 8.52 1.70 21.25
N LEU A 37 7.87 1.03 22.20
CA LEU A 37 6.57 0.40 22.00
C LEU A 37 5.48 1.43 21.66
N ALA A 38 5.51 2.60 22.29
CA ALA A 38 4.58 3.68 21.97
C ALA A 38 4.80 4.18 20.53
N GLY A 39 6.04 4.37 20.11
CA GLY A 39 6.39 4.76 18.73
C GLY A 39 6.01 3.69 17.70
N LEU A 40 6.21 2.41 18.02
CA LEU A 40 5.83 1.32 17.13
C LEU A 40 4.31 1.24 16.96
N LYS A 41 3.54 1.43 18.05
CA LYS A 41 2.08 1.45 17.99
C LYS A 41 1.56 2.58 17.10
N THR A 42 2.07 3.79 17.25
CA THR A 42 1.65 4.91 16.39
C THR A 42 2.05 4.69 14.93
N GLY A 43 3.24 4.12 14.69
CA GLY A 43 3.67 3.72 13.36
C GLY A 43 2.74 2.67 12.72
N TYR A 44 2.34 1.66 13.50
CA TYR A 44 1.42 0.62 13.04
C TYR A 44 0.02 1.18 12.74
N GLU A 45 -0.50 2.07 13.58
CA GLU A 45 -1.78 2.74 13.35
C GLU A 45 -1.76 3.59 12.06
N ALA A 46 -0.67 4.31 11.80
CA ALA A 46 -0.51 5.07 10.57
C ALA A 46 -0.45 4.16 9.33
N TYR A 47 0.26 3.03 9.44
CA TYR A 47 0.34 2.01 8.39
C TYR A 47 -1.02 1.37 8.09
N GLU A 48 -1.78 0.99 9.11
CA GLU A 48 -3.13 0.43 8.94
C GLU A 48 -4.07 1.41 8.24
N ARG A 49 -3.99 2.71 8.56
CA ARG A 49 -4.77 3.74 7.85
C ARG A 49 -4.44 3.79 6.36
N VAL A 50 -3.15 3.89 6.01
CA VAL A 50 -2.72 3.93 4.60
C VAL A 50 -3.10 2.64 3.87
N ASN A 51 -3.01 1.50 4.54
CA ASN A 51 -3.45 0.22 3.97
C ASN A 51 -4.96 0.18 3.72
N ALA A 52 -5.77 0.74 4.61
CA ALA A 52 -7.21 0.83 4.41
C ALA A 52 -7.55 1.71 3.21
N GLU A 53 -6.89 2.87 3.08
CA GLU A 53 -7.02 3.76 1.93
C GLU A 53 -6.61 3.06 0.62
N LEU A 54 -5.45 2.41 0.60
CA LEU A 54 -4.96 1.69 -0.58
C LEU A 54 -5.89 0.53 -0.98
N ARG A 55 -6.45 -0.19 0.00
CA ARG A 55 -7.44 -1.26 -0.26
C ARG A 55 -8.71 -0.70 -0.90
N ALA A 56 -9.21 0.44 -0.40
CA ALA A 56 -10.38 1.10 -0.97
C ALA A 56 -10.12 1.59 -2.41
N GLU A 57 -8.94 2.16 -2.68
CA GLU A 57 -8.55 2.54 -4.04
C GLU A 57 -8.45 1.32 -4.96
N CYS A 58 -7.86 0.22 -4.49
CA CYS A 58 -7.79 -1.01 -5.27
C CYS A 58 -9.17 -1.59 -5.58
N GLU A 59 -10.11 -1.54 -4.63
CA GLU A 59 -11.48 -1.97 -4.83
C GLU A 59 -12.20 -1.13 -5.88
N ALA A 60 -12.12 0.20 -5.76
CA ALA A 60 -12.72 1.12 -6.74
C ALA A 60 -12.16 0.91 -8.17
N LEU A 61 -10.85 0.73 -8.30
CA LEU A 61 -10.23 0.46 -9.60
C LEU A 61 -10.64 -0.91 -10.18
N ARG A 62 -10.79 -1.93 -9.33
CA ARG A 62 -11.29 -3.25 -9.74
C ARG A 62 -12.75 -3.18 -10.20
N GLU A 63 -13.59 -2.40 -9.53
CA GLU A 63 -14.98 -2.19 -9.93
C GLU A 63 -15.06 -1.53 -11.32
N ILE A 64 -14.30 -0.46 -11.54
CA ILE A 64 -14.24 0.20 -12.85
C ILE A 64 -13.74 -0.77 -13.93
N MET A 65 -12.69 -1.55 -13.65
CA MET A 65 -12.15 -2.50 -14.62
C MET A 65 -13.14 -3.64 -14.90
N SER A 66 -13.93 -4.06 -13.90
CA SER A 66 -14.98 -5.06 -14.06
C SER A 66 -15.98 -4.66 -15.16
N LEU A 67 -16.38 -3.38 -15.18
CA LEU A 67 -17.26 -2.83 -16.23
C LEU A 67 -16.65 -2.94 -17.63
N VAL A 68 -15.34 -2.78 -17.77
CA VAL A 68 -14.67 -2.94 -19.08
C VAL A 68 -14.60 -4.42 -19.45
N THR A 69 -14.25 -5.29 -18.49
CA THR A 69 -14.14 -6.73 -18.73
C THR A 69 -15.48 -7.38 -19.07
N SER A 70 -16.60 -6.89 -18.51
CA SER A 70 -17.94 -7.41 -18.82
C SER A 70 -18.37 -7.16 -20.26
N GLU A 71 -17.78 -6.18 -20.94
CA GLU A 71 -18.06 -5.89 -22.35
C GLU A 71 -17.31 -6.83 -23.31
N ILE A 72 -16.26 -7.54 -22.84
CA ILE A 72 -15.42 -8.38 -23.70
C ILE A 72 -16.22 -9.46 -24.44
N PRO A 73 -17.12 -10.24 -23.79
CA PRO A 73 -17.92 -11.25 -24.48
C PRO A 73 -18.88 -10.67 -25.53
N HIS A 74 -19.21 -9.38 -25.42
CA HIS A 74 -20.13 -8.68 -26.31
C HIS A 74 -19.43 -7.88 -27.41
N SER A 75 -18.09 -7.81 -27.35
CA SER A 75 -17.29 -7.05 -28.30
C SER A 75 -17.39 -7.61 -29.71
N LYS A 76 -17.65 -6.71 -30.65
CA LYS A 76 -17.56 -6.98 -32.10
C LYS A 76 -16.25 -6.45 -32.69
N SER A 77 -15.21 -6.22 -31.87
CA SER A 77 -13.95 -5.71 -32.39
C SER A 77 -13.42 -6.68 -33.45
N VAL A 78 -13.34 -6.19 -34.69
CA VAL A 78 -13.00 -7.00 -35.86
C VAL A 78 -11.48 -7.21 -35.95
N ARG A 79 -10.69 -6.37 -35.27
CA ARG A 79 -9.24 -6.36 -35.36
C ARG A 79 -8.59 -6.57 -33.98
N PRO A 80 -7.82 -7.66 -33.79
CA PRO A 80 -7.09 -7.88 -32.55
C PRO A 80 -6.16 -6.70 -32.23
N GLY A 81 -6.17 -6.27 -30.97
CA GLY A 81 -5.35 -5.16 -30.48
C GLY A 81 -6.05 -3.80 -30.50
N ASP A 82 -7.16 -3.64 -31.25
CA ASP A 82 -7.96 -2.42 -31.24
C ASP A 82 -9.20 -2.58 -30.34
N ALA A 83 -9.53 -1.51 -29.62
CA ALA A 83 -10.72 -1.46 -28.78
C ALA A 83 -12.01 -1.36 -29.63
N PRO A 84 -13.18 -1.76 -29.10
CA PRO A 84 -14.44 -1.72 -29.84
C PRO A 84 -14.78 -0.31 -30.32
N GLY A 85 -15.31 -0.22 -31.54
CA GLY A 85 -15.67 1.06 -32.16
C GLY A 85 -14.48 1.93 -32.57
N HIS A 86 -13.26 1.39 -32.51
CA HIS A 86 -12.04 2.11 -32.84
C HIS A 86 -11.13 1.28 -33.74
N CYS A 87 -10.36 1.94 -34.59
CA CYS A 87 -9.37 1.29 -35.45
C CYS A 87 -8.18 2.21 -35.71
N HIS A 88 -7.02 1.59 -35.92
CA HIS A 88 -5.78 2.26 -36.27
C HIS A 88 -5.10 1.55 -37.43
N SER A 89 -4.14 2.21 -38.10
CA SER A 89 -3.31 1.54 -39.12
C SER A 89 -2.42 0.48 -38.47
N VAL A 90 -1.83 0.80 -37.32
CA VAL A 90 -1.10 -0.13 -36.44
C VAL A 90 -1.95 -0.36 -35.19
N PRO A 91 -2.36 -1.61 -34.86
CA PRO A 91 -3.25 -1.85 -33.74
C PRO A 91 -2.75 -1.22 -32.44
N GLY A 92 -3.62 -0.48 -31.77
CA GLY A 92 -3.30 0.19 -30.51
C GLY A 92 -2.31 1.36 -30.59
N VAL A 93 -1.96 1.86 -31.78
CA VAL A 93 -1.06 3.01 -31.95
C VAL A 93 -1.76 4.10 -32.77
N TRP A 94 -1.71 5.33 -32.28
CA TRP A 94 -2.30 6.48 -32.98
C TRP A 94 -1.68 6.69 -34.36
N ASP A 95 -2.54 6.96 -35.34
CA ASP A 95 -2.14 7.18 -36.74
C ASP A 95 -1.37 8.49 -36.93
N GLN A 96 -0.66 8.59 -38.05
CA GLN A 96 0.12 9.79 -38.41
C GLN A 96 -0.71 11.07 -38.44
N GLY A 97 -2.01 10.97 -38.75
CA GLY A 97 -2.94 12.09 -38.75
C GLY A 97 -3.31 12.63 -37.37
N ASN A 98 -2.97 11.95 -36.27
CA ASN A 98 -3.34 12.35 -34.90
C ASN A 98 -2.39 13.36 -34.26
N GLY A 99 -1.52 14.01 -35.05
CA GLY A 99 -0.65 15.10 -34.60
C GLY A 99 0.30 14.66 -33.48
N ALA A 100 0.31 15.37 -32.35
CA ALA A 100 1.21 15.08 -31.22
C ALA A 100 1.04 13.69 -30.59
N LYS A 101 -0.06 12.98 -30.92
CA LYS A 101 -0.31 11.61 -30.47
C LYS A 101 0.21 10.56 -31.46
N ALA A 102 0.47 10.91 -32.71
CA ALA A 102 0.92 9.99 -33.74
C ALA A 102 2.11 9.13 -33.27
N GLY A 103 2.03 7.83 -33.54
CA GLY A 103 3.04 6.85 -33.13
C GLY A 103 3.06 6.52 -31.63
N LYS A 104 2.22 7.17 -30.81
CA LYS A 104 2.06 6.83 -29.39
C LYS A 104 0.97 5.79 -29.20
N GLU A 105 1.06 5.08 -28.09
CA GLU A 105 0.05 4.10 -27.67
C GLU A 105 -1.32 4.77 -27.49
N CYS A 106 -2.35 4.14 -28.06
CA CYS A 106 -3.74 4.52 -27.86
C CYS A 106 -4.19 4.06 -26.48
N ALA A 107 -4.47 5.02 -25.59
CA ALA A 107 -4.87 4.74 -24.22
C ALA A 107 -6.10 3.82 -24.13
N TRP A 108 -7.07 3.98 -25.04
CA TRP A 108 -8.26 3.13 -25.03
C TRP A 108 -7.96 1.69 -25.45
N CYS A 109 -7.20 1.51 -26.54
CA CYS A 109 -6.74 0.18 -26.95
C CYS A 109 -5.86 -0.48 -25.89
N LYS A 110 -5.02 0.29 -25.18
CA LYS A 110 -4.21 -0.22 -24.07
C LYS A 110 -5.07 -0.78 -22.94
N VAL A 111 -6.04 0.00 -22.46
CA VAL A 111 -6.96 -0.43 -21.40
C VAL A 111 -7.75 -1.66 -21.83
N TRP A 112 -8.27 -1.67 -23.06
CA TRP A 112 -9.00 -2.80 -23.61
C TRP A 112 -8.15 -4.08 -23.68
N ASN A 113 -6.91 -3.99 -24.16
CA ASN A 113 -6.02 -5.15 -24.24
C ASN A 113 -5.59 -5.64 -22.86
N ALA A 114 -5.41 -4.75 -21.89
CA ALA A 114 -5.19 -5.14 -20.49
C ALA A 114 -6.41 -5.89 -19.92
N ALA A 115 -7.63 -5.40 -20.19
CA ALA A 115 -8.85 -6.08 -19.79
C ALA A 115 -9.00 -7.47 -20.43
N ILE A 116 -8.66 -7.62 -21.72
CA ILE A 116 -8.61 -8.92 -22.41
C ILE A 116 -7.63 -9.88 -21.72
N ALA A 117 -6.43 -9.42 -21.38
CA ALA A 117 -5.45 -10.24 -20.68
C ALA A 117 -5.99 -10.73 -19.32
N MET A 118 -6.58 -9.81 -18.53
CA MET A 118 -7.18 -10.14 -17.24
C MET A 118 -8.33 -11.14 -17.35
N SER A 119 -9.19 -11.02 -18.37
CA SER A 119 -10.30 -11.97 -18.59
C SER A 119 -9.84 -13.37 -18.97
N LYS A 120 -8.68 -13.51 -19.65
CA LYS A 120 -8.10 -14.82 -19.97
C LYS A 120 -7.52 -15.50 -18.73
N ASP A 121 -6.85 -14.74 -17.86
CA ASP A 121 -6.26 -15.27 -16.63
C ASP A 121 -7.31 -15.81 -15.66
N GLN A 122 -8.50 -15.19 -15.61
CA GLN A 122 -9.64 -15.66 -14.79
C GLN A 122 -10.29 -16.95 -15.31
N SER A 123 -10.03 -17.36 -16.55
CA SER A 123 -10.59 -18.58 -17.14
C SER A 123 -9.76 -19.85 -16.88
N HIS A 124 -8.65 -19.70 -16.14
CA HIS A 124 -7.69 -20.76 -15.84
C HIS A 124 -7.67 -21.23 -14.36
N ASP A 125 -8.54 -20.67 -13.52
CA ASP A 125 -8.90 -21.15 -12.18
C ASP A 125 -10.23 -21.94 -12.23
#